data_AF-A0A7I8EZG2-F1
#
_entry.id   AF-A0A7I8EZG2-F1
#
_cell.length_a   1.000
_cell.length_b   1.000
_cell.length_c   1.000
_cell.angle_alpha   90.00
_cell.angle_beta   90.00
_cell.angle_gamma   90.00
#
_symmetry.space_group_name_H-M   'P 1'
#
loop_
_entity.id
_entity.type
_entity.pdbx_description
1 polymer ?
#
loop_
_entity_poly.entity_id
_entity_poly.type
_entity_poly.pdbx_seq_one_letter_code
_entity_poly.pdbx_strand_id
1 'polypeptide(L)'
;MIDYATVEEFVKKMFNESSVSDRIHDVGFAYRVNTQPRAYIDSRDLRKMTFGNGPIIIVKDTGIAYGFSSNPLHQLGRDSKSGGVNTATTLEDFNRELEKLKARNDYHALNPIAFLK
;
A
#
# COMPACT_ATOMS: atom_id res chain seq x y z
N MET A 1 -1.28 17.40 -7.70
CA MET A 1 -1.72 16.27 -6.85
C MET A 1 -2.34 15.23 -7.77
N ILE A 2 -2.04 13.95 -7.60
CA ILE A 2 -2.69 12.89 -8.39
C ILE A 2 -4.15 12.73 -7.94
N ASP A 3 -5.05 12.61 -8.90
CA ASP A 3 -6.47 12.43 -8.62
C ASP A 3 -6.84 10.94 -8.49
N TYR A 4 -8.06 10.70 -8.01
CA TYR A 4 -8.57 9.35 -7.83
C TYR A 4 -8.70 8.60 -9.18
N ALA A 5 -9.13 9.29 -10.24
CA ALA A 5 -9.33 8.69 -11.56
C ALA A 5 -8.04 8.08 -12.13
N THR A 6 -6.91 8.80 -11.99
CA THR A 6 -5.59 8.32 -12.41
C THR A 6 -5.19 7.06 -11.63
N VAL A 7 -5.44 7.07 -10.31
CA VAL A 7 -5.15 5.91 -9.45
C VAL A 7 -6.07 4.73 -9.79
N GLU A 8 -7.35 4.99 -10.04
CA GLU A 8 -8.32 3.95 -10.40
C GLU A 8 -7.90 3.23 -11.69
N GLU A 9 -7.54 3.97 -12.74
CA GLU A 9 -7.09 3.40 -14.01
C GLU A 9 -5.79 2.59 -13.86
N PHE A 10 -4.86 3.05 -13.01
CA PHE A 10 -3.66 2.30 -12.68
C PHE A 10 -4.00 0.97 -11.99
N VAL A 11 -4.89 0.99 -10.99
CA VAL A 11 -5.28 -0.20 -10.21
C VAL A 11 -6.08 -1.19 -11.08
N LYS A 12 -7.00 -0.72 -11.93
CA LYS A 12 -7.72 -1.57 -12.90
C LYS A 12 -6.76 -2.36 -13.78
N LYS A 13 -5.76 -1.67 -14.36
CA LYS A 13 -4.72 -2.30 -15.20
C LYS A 13 -3.86 -3.28 -14.41
N MET A 14 -3.45 -2.90 -13.21
CA MET A 14 -2.59 -3.73 -12.35
C MET A 14 -3.24 -5.06 -11.97
N PHE A 15 -4.53 -5.05 -11.63
CA PHE A 15 -5.24 -6.25 -11.18
C PHE A 15 -6.06 -6.93 -12.29
N ASN A 16 -6.10 -6.34 -13.50
CA ASN A 16 -6.98 -6.76 -14.58
C ASN A 16 -8.45 -6.87 -14.15
N GLU A 17 -8.93 -5.82 -13.45
CA GLU A 17 -10.28 -5.73 -12.90
C GLU A 17 -11.03 -4.53 -13.47
N SER A 18 -12.33 -4.68 -13.74
CA SER A 18 -13.18 -3.60 -14.26
C SER A 18 -13.66 -2.63 -13.18
N SER A 19 -13.67 -3.04 -11.91
CA SER A 19 -14.07 -2.25 -10.75
C SER A 19 -13.12 -2.52 -9.59
N VAL A 20 -12.55 -1.45 -9.02
CA VAL A 20 -11.48 -1.52 -8.01
C VAL A 20 -11.68 -0.53 -6.85
N SER A 21 -12.85 0.10 -6.75
CA SER A 21 -13.10 1.14 -5.77
C SER A 21 -12.96 0.68 -4.32
N ASP A 22 -13.25 -0.60 -4.06
CA ASP A 22 -13.08 -1.25 -2.75
C ASP A 22 -11.64 -1.68 -2.45
N ARG A 23 -10.74 -1.60 -3.44
CA ARG A 23 -9.30 -1.75 -3.23
C ARG A 23 -8.65 -0.44 -2.77
N ILE A 24 -9.20 0.70 -3.18
CA ILE A 24 -8.56 2.01 -3.03
C ILE A 24 -9.13 2.73 -1.82
N HIS A 25 -8.27 3.01 -0.84
CA HIS A 25 -8.64 3.77 0.35
C HIS A 25 -7.87 5.09 0.38
N ASP A 26 -8.59 6.21 0.44
CA ASP A 26 -7.98 7.51 0.70
C ASP A 26 -7.62 7.63 2.18
N VAL A 27 -6.36 7.94 2.48
CA VAL A 27 -5.83 8.14 3.84
C VAL A 27 -5.34 9.57 4.07
N GLY A 28 -5.85 10.53 3.29
CA GLY A 28 -5.50 11.95 3.35
C GLY A 28 -4.33 12.28 2.43
N PHE A 29 -3.12 11.88 2.81
CA PHE A 29 -1.88 12.21 2.07
C PHE A 29 -1.56 11.26 0.90
N ALA A 30 -2.18 10.08 0.88
CA ALA A 30 -1.92 9.01 -0.07
C ALA A 30 -3.20 8.22 -0.39
N TYR A 31 -3.13 7.41 -1.44
CA TYR A 31 -4.05 6.30 -1.66
C TYR A 31 -3.40 4.99 -1.25
N ARG A 32 -4.10 4.21 -0.43
CA ARG A 32 -3.71 2.86 -0.04
C ARG A 32 -4.50 1.84 -0.85
N VAL A 33 -3.79 0.98 -1.58
CA VAL A 33 -4.38 -0.04 -2.44
C VAL A 33 -4.25 -1.42 -1.81
N ASN A 34 -5.37 -2.13 -1.67
CA ASN A 34 -5.40 -3.52 -1.23
C ASN A 34 -4.98 -4.45 -2.38
N THR A 35 -3.91 -5.22 -2.16
CA THR A 35 -3.29 -6.14 -3.14
C THR A 35 -3.77 -7.59 -2.98
N GLN A 36 -4.66 -7.85 -2.03
CA GLN A 36 -5.19 -9.19 -1.78
C GLN A 36 -6.06 -9.69 -2.95
N PRO A 37 -6.16 -11.00 -3.15
CA PRO A 37 -6.98 -11.57 -4.21
C PRO A 37 -8.47 -11.28 -3.95
N ARG A 38 -9.26 -11.25 -5.02
CA ARG A 38 -10.70 -10.98 -4.96
C ARG A 38 -11.43 -11.95 -4.02
N ALA A 39 -11.02 -13.21 -4.04
CA ALA A 39 -11.49 -14.26 -3.15
C ALA A 39 -11.41 -13.87 -1.65
N TYR A 40 -10.36 -13.13 -1.25
CA TYR A 40 -10.23 -12.58 0.10
C TYR A 40 -11.08 -11.33 0.30
N ILE A 41 -11.03 -10.37 -0.63
CA ILE A 41 -11.73 -9.08 -0.49
C ILE A 41 -13.25 -9.28 -0.34
N ASP A 42 -13.82 -10.16 -1.15
CA ASP A 42 -15.27 -10.41 -1.18
C ASP A 42 -15.76 -11.18 0.05
N SER A 43 -14.97 -12.16 0.52
CA SER A 43 -15.43 -13.07 1.58
C SER A 43 -14.86 -12.76 2.97
N ARG A 44 -13.79 -11.96 3.03
CA ARG A 44 -12.97 -11.71 4.23
C ARG A 44 -12.44 -12.98 4.91
N ASP A 45 -12.42 -14.12 4.20
CA ASP A 45 -11.90 -15.39 4.70
C ASP A 45 -10.37 -15.38 4.67
N LEU A 46 -9.75 -15.41 5.86
CA LEU A 46 -8.30 -15.39 6.05
C LEU A 46 -7.57 -16.52 5.30
N ARG A 47 -8.25 -17.65 5.02
CA ARG A 47 -7.66 -18.77 4.27
C ARG A 47 -7.44 -18.45 2.79
N LYS A 48 -8.15 -17.43 2.27
CA LYS A 48 -8.03 -16.94 0.89
C LYS A 48 -7.05 -15.77 0.77
N MET A 49 -6.46 -15.34 1.88
CA MET A 49 -5.48 -14.26 1.93
C MET A 49 -4.13 -14.77 1.39
N THR A 50 -3.45 -13.93 0.62
CA THR A 50 -2.05 -14.16 0.25
C THR A 50 -1.15 -13.50 1.29
N PHE A 51 -0.51 -14.32 2.13
CA PHE A 51 0.58 -13.87 2.98
C PHE A 51 1.75 -13.42 2.09
N GLY A 52 2.40 -12.31 2.44
CA GLY A 52 3.44 -11.71 1.58
C GLY A 52 2.97 -10.51 0.76
N ASN A 53 1.65 -10.34 0.55
CA ASN A 53 1.11 -9.22 -0.23
C ASN A 53 0.69 -8.07 0.70
N GLY A 54 1.61 -7.13 0.93
CA GLY A 54 1.31 -5.87 1.61
C GLY A 54 0.62 -4.85 0.66
N PRO A 55 0.12 -3.73 1.20
CA PRO A 55 -0.55 -2.72 0.38
C PRO A 55 0.42 -2.02 -0.57
N ILE A 56 -0.14 -1.36 -1.59
CA ILE A 56 0.58 -0.33 -2.37
C ILE A 56 0.17 1.04 -1.84
N ILE A 57 1.14 1.94 -1.66
CA ILE A 57 0.90 3.33 -1.25
C ILE A 57 1.27 4.26 -2.39
N ILE A 58 0.31 5.09 -2.82
CA ILE A 58 0.49 6.09 -3.87
C ILE A 58 0.42 7.47 -3.22
N VAL A 59 1.56 8.14 -3.10
CA VAL A 59 1.65 9.46 -2.44
C VAL A 59 1.03 10.51 -3.34
N LYS A 60 0.03 11.27 -2.84
CA LYS A 60 -0.77 12.15 -3.71
C LYS A 60 0.02 13.30 -4.30
N ASP A 61 0.94 13.86 -3.53
CA ASP A 61 1.73 15.02 -3.93
C ASP A 61 2.76 14.68 -4.98
N THR A 62 3.35 13.48 -4.92
CA THR A 62 4.43 13.07 -5.83
C THR A 62 3.95 12.17 -6.96
N GLY A 63 2.88 11.40 -6.77
CA GLY A 63 2.43 10.36 -7.70
C GLY A 63 3.28 9.09 -7.67
N ILE A 64 4.21 8.97 -6.72
CA ILE A 64 5.07 7.80 -6.57
C ILE A 64 4.29 6.69 -5.89
N ALA A 65 4.33 5.49 -6.48
CA ALA A 65 3.77 4.27 -5.91
C ALA A 65 4.88 3.43 -5.25
N TYR A 66 4.65 3.01 -4.01
CA TYR A 66 5.53 2.13 -3.25
C TYR A 66 4.81 0.81 -2.96
N GLY A 67 5.44 -0.31 -3.29
CA GLY A 67 4.97 -1.64 -2.90
C GLY A 67 5.52 -2.04 -1.54
N PHE A 68 4.74 -2.73 -0.73
CA PHE A 68 5.20 -3.27 0.55
C PHE A 68 5.04 -4.80 0.56
N SER A 69 6.07 -5.51 0.99
CA SER A 69 6.01 -6.96 1.19
C SER A 69 5.40 -7.32 2.55
N SER A 70 4.93 -8.57 2.67
CA SER A 70 4.47 -9.27 3.88
C SER A 70 3.85 -8.39 4.97
N ASN A 71 2.82 -7.62 4.60
CA ASN A 71 2.01 -6.88 5.54
C ASN A 71 0.50 -7.11 5.33
N PRO A 72 -0.02 -8.28 5.73
CA PRO A 72 -1.44 -8.63 5.53
C PRO A 72 -2.39 -7.74 6.34
N LEU A 73 -1.87 -6.96 7.31
CA LEU A 73 -2.65 -6.09 8.18
C LEU A 73 -2.64 -4.61 7.70
N HIS A 74 -2.21 -4.35 6.46
CA HIS A 74 -2.13 -3.00 5.89
C HIS A 74 -1.25 -2.01 6.70
N GLN A 75 -0.24 -2.52 7.38
CA GLN A 75 0.62 -1.74 8.28
C GLN A 75 1.80 -1.18 7.49
N LEU A 76 2.28 -0.01 7.86
CA LEU A 76 3.44 0.61 7.24
C LEU A 76 4.59 0.46 8.24
N GLY A 77 5.40 -0.59 8.05
CA GLY A 77 6.48 -0.95 8.96
C GLY A 77 6.02 -1.73 10.20
N ARG A 78 6.75 -2.81 10.53
CA ARG A 78 6.66 -3.47 11.83
C ARG A 78 7.73 -2.86 12.74
N ASP A 79 7.33 -2.20 13.82
CA ASP A 79 8.23 -1.93 14.92
C ASP A 79 8.33 -3.19 15.80
N SER A 80 9.48 -3.85 15.77
CA SER A 80 9.75 -5.02 16.59
C SER A 80 9.96 -4.70 18.07
N LYS A 81 10.15 -3.41 18.45
CA LYS A 81 10.42 -3.01 19.84
C LYS A 81 9.18 -2.63 20.64
N SER A 82 8.15 -2.07 20.02
CA SER A 82 6.96 -1.58 20.74
C SER A 82 5.77 -2.55 20.73
N GLY A 83 5.79 -3.60 19.91
CA GLY A 83 4.62 -4.47 19.71
C GLY A 83 3.40 -3.74 19.13
N GLY A 84 3.54 -2.46 18.80
CA GLY A 84 2.49 -1.57 18.32
C GLY A 84 2.42 -1.54 16.80
N VAL A 85 1.20 -1.62 16.29
CA VAL A 85 0.85 -1.57 14.88
C VAL A 85 0.65 -0.11 14.47
N ASN A 86 1.44 0.42 13.54
CA ASN A 86 1.23 1.77 13.00
C ASN A 86 0.84 1.71 11.51
N THR A 87 -0.38 2.12 11.20
CA THR A 87 -0.75 2.55 9.84
C THR A 87 -0.38 4.02 9.76
N ALA A 88 0.59 4.40 8.91
CA ALA A 88 0.90 5.81 8.73
C ALA A 88 -0.35 6.55 8.23
N THR A 89 -0.81 7.52 9.00
CA THR A 89 -1.94 8.39 8.65
C THR A 89 -1.49 9.76 8.14
N THR A 90 -0.18 10.05 8.19
CA THR A 90 0.42 11.30 7.73
C THR A 90 1.62 11.02 6.82
N LEU A 91 1.98 12.02 6.00
CA LEU A 91 3.18 11.95 5.15
C LEU A 91 4.47 11.89 5.97
N GLU A 92 4.50 12.57 7.13
CA GLU A 92 5.65 12.52 8.04
C GLU A 92 5.87 11.13 8.60
N ASP A 93 4.79 10.47 9.05
CA ASP A 93 4.86 9.09 9.53
C ASP A 93 5.31 8.13 8.43
N PHE A 94 4.77 8.31 7.21
CA PHE A 94 5.16 7.50 6.06
C PHE A 94 6.64 7.66 5.74
N ASN A 95 7.14 8.89 5.66
CA ASN A 95 8.55 9.16 5.38
C ASN A 95 9.46 8.59 6.48
N ARG A 96 9.07 8.72 7.75
CA ARG A 96 9.81 8.15 8.88
C ARG A 96 9.92 6.63 8.79
N GLU A 97 8.83 5.94 8.46
CA GLU A 97 8.87 4.48 8.28
C GLU A 97 9.65 4.07 7.02
N LEU A 98 9.55 4.84 5.94
CA LEU A 98 10.35 4.61 4.74
C LEU A 98 11.86 4.72 5.03
N GLU A 99 12.29 5.69 5.84
CA GLU A 99 13.68 5.82 6.29
C GLU A 99 14.13 4.66 7.18
N LYS A 100 13.25 4.13 8.06
CA LYS A 100 13.56 2.93 8.84
C LYS A 100 13.73 1.69 7.95
N LEU A 101 12.91 1.54 6.92
CA LEU A 101 13.00 0.43 5.97
C LEU A 101 14.29 0.55 5.13
N LYS A 102 14.68 1.77 4.74
CA LYS A 102 15.99 2.07 4.14
C LYS A 102 17.14 1.62 5.02
N ALA A 103 17.11 1.99 6.31
CA ALA A 103 18.16 1.60 7.26
C ALA A 103 18.26 0.08 7.48
N ARG A 104 17.16 -0.67 7.28
CA ARG A 104 17.10 -2.13 7.44
C ARG A 104 17.44 -2.91 6.16
N ASN A 105 17.67 -2.22 5.04
CA ASN A 105 17.90 -2.81 3.72
C ASN A 105 16.75 -3.74 3.25
N ASP A 106 15.50 -3.37 3.55
CA ASP A 106 14.33 -4.14 3.12
C ASP A 106 13.93 -3.76 1.68
N TYR A 107 14.48 -4.50 0.72
CA TYR A 107 14.45 -4.20 -0.72
C TYR A 107 13.07 -3.94 -1.33
N HIS A 108 12.00 -4.51 -0.77
CA HIS A 108 10.67 -4.37 -1.37
C HIS A 108 10.05 -2.97 -1.18
N ALA A 109 10.35 -2.31 -0.06
CA ALA A 109 9.83 -0.96 0.22
C ALA A 109 10.73 0.17 -0.34
N LEU A 110 11.94 -0.17 -0.79
CA LEU A 110 12.97 0.80 -1.16
C LEU A 110 12.77 1.44 -2.54
N ASN A 111 12.21 0.68 -3.47
CA ASN A 111 12.12 1.11 -4.86
C ASN A 111 10.67 1.47 -5.21
N PRO A 112 10.45 2.66 -5.80
CA PRO A 112 9.21 2.96 -6.49
C PRO A 112 8.84 1.85 -7.47
N ILE A 113 7.60 1.38 -7.41
CA ILE A 113 7.09 0.39 -8.37
C ILE A 113 6.45 1.05 -9.59
N ALA A 114 6.06 2.33 -9.47
CA ALA A 114 5.52 3.13 -10.55
C ALA A 114 5.58 4.63 -10.23
N PHE A 115 5.50 5.44 -11.28
CA PHE A 115 5.30 6.89 -11.22
C PHE A 115 4.09 7.23 -12.10
N LEU A 116 3.07 7.85 -11.51
CA LEU A 116 1.77 8.04 -12.15
C LEU A 116 1.56 9.50 -12.66
N LYS A 117 2.64 10.27 -12.82
CA LYS A 117 2.61 11.62 -13.39
C LYS A 117 3.37 11.70 -14.72
#